data_AF-A0A0Q5PG23-F1
#
_entry.id   AF-A0A0Q5PG23-F1
#
_cell.length_a   1.000
_cell.length_b   1.000
_cell.length_c   1.000
_cell.angle_alpha   90.00
_cell.angle_beta   90.00
_cell.angle_gamma   90.00
#
_symmetry.space_group_name_H-M   'P 1'
#
loop_
_entity.id
_entity.type
_entity.pdbx_description
1 polymer ?
#
loop_
_entity_poly.entity_id
_entity_poly.type
_entity_poly.pdbx_seq_one_letter_code
_entity_poly.pdbx_strand_id
1 'polypeptide(L)'
;MTNGMLKMKIAHMAGALGISVILLSGCSEKAPSGQVIATVDGQDITRRDLLTEFGASNAARGVDIAAVQPALVEELVNRKLMVAQAKREGIDKTPEYLAAQQRSQDLSLVQQLVETWVGKQPPADAAELDRFVAANPQMFANRRVLVLDQIVTPAAGVDAKALEPLDTMEAIVAYLRERNHGFQRGTGQIDTISLPREAADNIQALAPGVPFVTSRGDQLVIAVVTENRPQPVPPEEQRALAAKALQQQQMQKTVAQRLETLRVGTKIEYQQGFAPAARPAGR
;
A
#
# COMPACT_ATOMS: atom_id res chain seq x y z
N MET A 1 -61.01 -48.19 46.68
CA MET A 1 -60.56 -47.21 47.70
C MET A 1 -60.21 -45.94 46.94
N THR A 2 -61.20 -45.06 46.76
CA THR A 2 -61.40 -43.81 47.51
C THR A 2 -60.55 -42.65 47.00
N ASN A 3 -61.27 -41.65 46.45
CA ASN A 3 -61.07 -40.20 46.59
C ASN A 3 -59.78 -39.60 46.02
N GLY A 4 -59.79 -38.40 45.42
CA GLY A 4 -60.83 -37.40 45.46
C GLY A 4 -60.59 -36.26 44.47
N MET A 5 -61.71 -35.68 44.09
CA MET A 5 -61.89 -34.41 43.42
C MET A 5 -61.31 -33.28 44.29
N LEU A 6 -60.52 -32.35 43.72
CA LEU A 6 -60.42 -31.01 44.28
C LEU A 6 -60.35 -29.96 43.16
N LYS A 7 -61.32 -29.06 43.22
CA LYS A 7 -61.53 -27.88 42.37
C LYS A 7 -60.64 -26.71 42.81
N MET A 8 -60.57 -25.70 41.92
CA MET A 8 -60.41 -24.26 42.22
C MET A 8 -58.94 -23.81 42.49
N LYS A 9 -58.40 -22.69 41.99
CA LYS A 9 -58.93 -21.40 41.54
C LYS A 9 -58.04 -20.79 40.45
N ILE A 10 -58.70 -20.09 39.53
CA ILE A 10 -58.14 -19.13 38.59
C ILE A 10 -57.53 -17.96 39.39
N ALA A 11 -56.25 -17.65 39.15
CA ALA A 11 -55.64 -16.39 39.56
C ALA A 11 -55.19 -15.66 38.28
N HIS A 12 -55.81 -14.51 38.03
CA HIS A 12 -55.46 -13.59 36.96
C HIS A 12 -54.13 -12.92 37.32
N MET A 13 -53.08 -13.15 36.52
CA MET A 13 -51.91 -12.26 36.49
C MET A 13 -51.90 -11.54 35.16
N ALA A 14 -52.30 -10.27 35.21
CA ALA A 14 -52.14 -9.31 34.14
C ALA A 14 -50.65 -9.02 33.94
N GLY A 15 -50.06 -9.57 32.88
CA GLY A 15 -48.72 -9.21 32.41
C GLY A 15 -48.85 -8.33 31.16
N ALA A 16 -48.67 -7.02 31.33
CA ALA A 16 -48.64 -6.08 30.23
C ALA A 16 -47.39 -6.33 29.36
N LEU A 17 -47.60 -6.90 28.17
CA LEU A 17 -46.55 -7.10 27.18
C LEU A 17 -46.36 -5.77 26.39
N GLY A 18 -45.46 -4.92 26.88
CA GLY A 18 -45.01 -3.73 26.16
C GLY A 18 -44.17 -4.13 24.95
N ILE A 19 -44.74 -3.98 23.76
CA ILE A 19 -44.00 -4.06 22.49
C ILE A 19 -43.23 -2.74 22.34
N SER A 20 -41.95 -2.75 22.71
CA SER A 20 -41.01 -1.67 22.35
C SER A 20 -40.53 -1.90 20.92
N VAL A 21 -41.17 -1.23 19.96
CA VAL A 21 -40.63 -1.05 18.61
C VAL A 21 -39.49 -0.04 18.71
N ILE A 22 -38.25 -0.52 18.65
CA ILE A 22 -37.08 0.36 18.47
C ILE A 22 -37.04 0.70 16.97
N LEU A 23 -37.60 1.86 16.63
CA LEU A 23 -37.38 2.50 15.34
C LEU A 23 -35.91 2.95 15.28
N LEU A 24 -35.07 2.22 14.54
CA LEU A 24 -33.78 2.73 14.09
C LEU A 24 -34.04 3.86 13.08
N SER A 25 -34.15 5.08 13.58
CA SER A 25 -34.04 6.28 12.77
C SER A 25 -32.58 6.43 12.34
N GLY A 26 -32.28 6.03 11.11
CA GLY A 26 -31.05 6.45 10.42
C GLY A 26 -31.09 7.95 10.20
N CYS A 27 -30.57 8.71 11.16
CA CYS A 27 -30.48 10.17 11.08
C CYS A 27 -29.52 10.59 9.98
N SER A 28 -30.09 11.11 8.88
CA SER A 28 -29.42 12.12 8.08
C SER A 28 -29.54 13.45 8.85
N GLU A 29 -28.69 13.67 9.85
CA GLU A 29 -28.66 14.96 10.56
C GLU A 29 -28.25 16.06 9.58
N LYS A 30 -29.16 17.02 9.36
CA LYS A 30 -28.86 18.25 8.62
C LYS A 30 -27.78 19.03 9.38
N ALA A 31 -26.81 19.57 8.65
CA ALA A 31 -25.76 20.38 9.26
C ALA A 31 -26.37 21.64 9.90
N PRO A 32 -25.79 22.18 10.99
CA PRO A 32 -26.25 23.43 11.59
C PRO A 32 -26.31 24.54 10.54
N SER A 33 -27.41 25.30 10.50
CA SER A 33 -27.72 26.28 9.44
C SER A 33 -26.65 27.35 9.20
N GLY A 34 -25.78 27.64 10.18
CA GLY A 34 -24.65 28.57 10.04
C GLY A 34 -23.44 28.03 9.25
N GLN A 35 -23.41 26.73 8.94
CA GLN A 35 -22.30 26.06 8.26
C GLN A 35 -22.64 25.63 6.82
N VAL A 36 -23.91 25.69 6.44
CA VAL A 36 -24.39 25.39 5.08
C VAL A 36 -24.09 26.58 4.16
N ILE A 37 -23.49 26.31 3.00
CA ILE A 37 -23.13 27.31 1.99
C ILE A 37 -23.99 27.17 0.71
N ALA A 38 -24.55 25.99 0.45
CA ALA A 38 -25.52 25.74 -0.60
C ALA A 38 -26.31 24.46 -0.29
N THR A 39 -27.50 24.30 -0.87
CA THR A 39 -28.28 23.06 -0.79
C THR A 39 -28.67 22.62 -2.20
N VAL A 40 -28.40 21.35 -2.54
CA VAL A 40 -28.67 20.75 -3.85
C VAL A 40 -29.54 19.53 -3.63
N ASP A 41 -30.78 19.55 -4.13
CA ASP A 41 -31.74 18.44 -3.99
C ASP A 41 -31.92 17.97 -2.54
N GLY A 42 -32.01 18.94 -1.61
CA GLY A 42 -32.13 18.68 -0.17
C GLY A 42 -30.84 18.22 0.52
N GLN A 43 -29.71 18.11 -0.19
CA GLN A 43 -28.40 17.83 0.38
C GLN A 43 -27.59 19.11 0.60
N ASP A 44 -27.16 19.33 1.84
CA ASP A 44 -26.33 20.48 2.18
C ASP A 44 -24.88 20.31 1.69
N ILE A 45 -24.33 21.41 1.19
CA ILE A 45 -22.91 21.64 0.99
C ILE A 45 -22.47 22.56 2.12
N THR A 46 -21.45 22.16 2.87
CA THR A 46 -21.00 22.89 4.07
C THR A 46 -19.65 23.56 3.88
N ARG A 47 -19.29 24.50 4.75
CA ARG A 47 -17.92 25.05 4.80
C ARG A 47 -16.85 23.98 4.99
N ARG A 48 -17.17 22.89 5.73
CA ARG A 48 -16.24 21.78 5.92
C ARG A 48 -15.96 21.09 4.59
N ASP A 49 -16.99 20.82 3.79
CA ASP A 49 -16.82 20.16 2.49
C ASP A 49 -15.97 21.03 1.55
N LEU A 50 -16.15 22.36 1.58
CA LEU A 50 -15.30 23.32 0.88
C LEU A 50 -13.84 23.25 1.32
N LEU A 51 -13.57 23.21 2.63
CA LEU A 51 -12.20 23.10 3.16
C LEU A 51 -11.56 21.76 2.84
N THR A 52 -12.34 20.67 2.88
CA THR A 52 -11.87 19.34 2.48
C THR A 52 -11.50 19.30 1.00
N GLU A 53 -12.36 19.84 0.12
CA GLU A 53 -12.10 19.90 -1.32
C GLU A 53 -10.86 20.77 -1.62
N PHE A 54 -10.77 21.94 -0.98
CA PHE A 54 -9.61 22.81 -1.11
C PHE A 54 -8.32 22.07 -0.72
N GLY A 55 -8.29 21.42 0.45
CA GLY A 55 -7.14 20.68 0.94
C GLY A 55 -6.74 19.46 0.10
N ALA A 56 -7.69 18.85 -0.62
CA ALA A 56 -7.44 17.76 -1.56
C ALA A 56 -6.91 18.25 -2.93
N SER A 57 -7.19 19.52 -3.28
CA SER A 57 -6.80 20.10 -4.57
C SER A 57 -5.32 20.50 -4.62
N ASN A 58 -4.72 20.45 -5.82
CA ASN A 58 -3.37 20.99 -6.05
C ASN A 58 -3.30 22.52 -5.83
N ALA A 59 -4.43 23.21 -5.77
CA ALA A 59 -4.52 24.65 -5.51
C ALA A 59 -4.20 25.03 -4.06
N ALA A 60 -4.18 24.08 -3.13
CA ALA A 60 -3.88 24.34 -1.72
C ALA A 60 -2.47 24.88 -1.45
N ARG A 61 -1.53 24.78 -2.41
CA ARG A 61 -0.15 25.23 -2.23
C ARG A 61 -0.02 26.72 -2.55
N GLY A 62 -0.16 27.56 -1.52
CA GLY A 62 0.19 28.98 -1.58
C GLY A 62 -0.84 29.90 -2.24
N VAL A 63 -2.05 29.40 -2.54
CA VAL A 63 -3.18 30.20 -3.02
C VAL A 63 -4.13 30.46 -1.85
N ASP A 64 -4.65 31.68 -1.73
CA ASP A 64 -5.72 31.99 -0.79
C ASP A 64 -7.02 31.30 -1.25
N ILE A 65 -7.66 30.55 -0.35
CA ILE A 65 -8.94 29.91 -0.62
C ILE A 65 -9.99 30.92 -1.09
N ALA A 66 -9.97 32.16 -0.61
CA ALA A 66 -10.91 33.20 -1.02
C ALA A 66 -10.83 33.49 -2.53
N ALA A 67 -9.66 33.33 -3.14
CA ALA A 67 -9.45 33.56 -4.57
C ALA A 67 -10.03 32.43 -5.46
N VAL A 68 -10.17 31.21 -4.92
CA VAL A 68 -10.65 30.03 -5.66
C VAL A 68 -12.00 29.51 -5.17
N GLN A 69 -12.52 30.07 -4.08
CA GLN A 69 -13.74 29.64 -3.42
C GLN A 69 -14.94 29.58 -4.37
N PRO A 70 -15.24 30.57 -5.24
CA PRO A 70 -16.38 30.47 -6.15
C PRO A 70 -16.31 29.24 -7.05
N ALA A 71 -15.13 28.95 -7.62
CA ALA A 71 -14.91 27.80 -8.49
C ALA A 71 -15.04 26.48 -7.73
N LEU A 72 -14.51 26.39 -6.51
CA LEU A 72 -14.64 25.20 -5.66
C LEU A 72 -16.10 24.95 -5.27
N VAL A 73 -16.86 26.00 -4.94
CA VAL A 73 -18.30 25.86 -4.63
C VAL A 73 -19.05 25.37 -5.87
N GLU A 74 -18.76 25.92 -7.05
CA GLU A 74 -19.36 25.46 -8.31
C GLU A 74 -19.04 23.98 -8.59
N GLU A 75 -17.79 23.56 -8.42
CA GLU A 75 -17.38 22.15 -8.55
C GLU A 75 -18.13 21.24 -7.56
N LEU A 76 -18.26 21.66 -6.31
CA LEU A 76 -19.03 20.93 -5.29
C LEU A 76 -20.51 20.81 -5.67
N VAL A 77 -21.13 21.88 -6.16
CA VAL A 77 -22.52 21.87 -6.64
C VAL A 77 -22.67 20.91 -7.82
N ASN A 78 -21.82 21.01 -8.82
CA ASN A 78 -21.84 20.15 -10.00
C ASN A 78 -21.67 18.67 -9.62
N ARG A 79 -20.73 18.37 -8.72
CA ARG A 79 -20.55 17.01 -8.19
C ARG A 79 -21.80 16.49 -7.48
N LYS A 80 -22.45 17.32 -6.65
CA LYS A 80 -23.71 16.93 -5.97
C LYS A 80 -24.84 16.66 -6.95
N LEU A 81 -24.99 17.49 -7.99
CA LEU A 81 -25.98 17.28 -9.06
C LEU A 81 -25.75 15.95 -9.77
N MET A 82 -24.51 15.65 -10.15
CA MET A 82 -24.14 14.39 -10.80
C MET A 82 -24.36 13.18 -9.88
N VAL A 83 -24.00 13.27 -8.60
CA VAL A 83 -24.27 12.20 -7.62
C VAL A 83 -25.77 11.96 -7.44
N ALA A 84 -26.58 13.02 -7.37
CA ALA A 84 -28.04 12.90 -7.30
C ALA A 84 -28.60 12.21 -8.55
N GLN A 85 -28.10 12.55 -9.73
CA GLN A 85 -28.48 11.90 -10.97
C GLN A 85 -28.08 10.42 -11.00
N ALA A 86 -26.84 10.09 -10.61
CA ALA A 86 -26.37 8.71 -10.53
C ALA A 86 -27.24 7.84 -9.60
N LYS A 87 -27.72 8.39 -8.49
CA LYS A 87 -28.67 7.72 -7.58
C LYS A 87 -30.05 7.51 -8.20
N ARG A 88 -30.56 8.50 -8.95
CA ARG A 88 -31.82 8.36 -9.70
C ARG A 88 -31.73 7.28 -10.77
N GLU A 89 -30.57 7.16 -11.41
CA GLU A 89 -30.27 6.11 -12.39
C GLU A 89 -29.92 4.76 -11.75
N GLY A 90 -29.85 4.69 -10.42
CA GLY A 90 -29.58 3.45 -9.68
C GLY A 90 -28.15 2.95 -9.76
N ILE A 91 -27.20 3.79 -10.21
CA ILE A 91 -25.77 3.45 -10.31
C ILE A 91 -25.21 3.05 -8.93
N ASP A 92 -25.69 3.72 -7.87
CA ASP A 92 -25.30 3.47 -6.46
C ASP A 92 -25.73 2.09 -5.94
N LYS A 93 -26.53 1.34 -6.70
CA LYS A 93 -27.01 -0.01 -6.36
C LYS A 93 -26.42 -1.09 -7.26
N THR A 94 -25.62 -0.70 -8.26
CA THR A 94 -24.99 -1.65 -9.17
C THR A 94 -23.95 -2.50 -8.42
N PRO A 95 -23.78 -3.79 -8.76
CA PRO A 95 -22.74 -4.64 -8.18
C PRO A 95 -21.33 -4.03 -8.31
N GLU A 96 -21.06 -3.39 -9.44
CA GLU A 96 -19.77 -2.75 -9.75
C GLU A 96 -19.48 -1.60 -8.78
N TYR A 97 -20.45 -0.71 -8.55
CA TYR A 97 -20.31 0.39 -7.60
C TYR A 97 -20.12 -0.12 -6.17
N LEU A 98 -20.95 -1.08 -5.72
CA LEU A 98 -20.88 -1.60 -4.36
C LEU A 98 -19.54 -2.31 -4.08
N ALA A 99 -19.04 -3.09 -5.03
CA ALA A 99 -17.72 -3.71 -4.92
C ALA A 99 -16.59 -2.68 -4.87
N ALA A 100 -16.64 -1.66 -5.74
CA ALA A 100 -15.67 -0.57 -5.74
C ALA A 100 -15.72 0.24 -4.43
N GLN A 101 -16.92 0.50 -3.92
CA GLN A 101 -17.14 1.22 -2.66
C GLN A 101 -16.55 0.45 -1.47
N GLN A 102 -16.84 -0.85 -1.35
CA GLN A 102 -16.28 -1.68 -0.28
C GLN A 102 -14.76 -1.68 -0.33
N ARG A 103 -14.18 -1.90 -1.52
CA ARG A 103 -12.73 -1.87 -1.71
C ARG A 103 -12.12 -0.52 -1.32
N SER A 104 -12.77 0.58 -1.66
CA SER A 104 -12.31 1.92 -1.28
C SER A 104 -12.34 2.14 0.23
N GLN A 105 -13.38 1.65 0.91
CA GLN A 105 -13.49 1.72 2.37
C GLN A 105 -12.38 0.91 3.04
N ASP A 106 -12.15 -0.33 2.59
CA ASP A 106 -11.11 -1.22 3.12
C ASP A 106 -9.73 -0.59 2.97
N LEU A 107 -9.38 -0.07 1.78
CA LEU A 107 -8.10 0.57 1.53
C LEU A 107 -7.91 1.83 2.37
N SER A 108 -8.97 2.64 2.52
CA SER A 108 -8.92 3.84 3.36
C SER A 108 -8.69 3.48 4.84
N LEU A 109 -9.36 2.46 5.36
CA LEU A 109 -9.17 2.00 6.73
C LEU A 109 -7.76 1.43 6.96
N VAL A 110 -7.26 0.65 6.01
CA VAL A 110 -5.89 0.13 6.06
C VAL A 110 -4.87 1.26 6.05
N GLN A 111 -5.04 2.27 5.20
CA GLN A 111 -4.18 3.44 5.17
C GLN A 111 -4.14 4.15 6.54
N GLN A 112 -5.31 4.46 7.11
CA GLN A 112 -5.42 5.11 8.42
C GLN A 112 -4.83 4.27 9.56
N LEU A 113 -4.98 2.94 9.48
CA LEU A 113 -4.37 2.01 10.44
C LEU A 113 -2.83 2.03 10.36
N VAL A 114 -2.27 2.02 9.15
CA VAL A 114 -0.82 2.12 8.94
C VAL A 114 -0.29 3.46 9.43
N GLU A 115 -0.95 4.57 9.09
CA GLU A 115 -0.61 5.91 9.59
C GLU A 115 -0.60 5.95 11.13
N THR A 116 -1.58 5.30 11.77
CA THR A 116 -1.65 5.19 13.23
C THR A 116 -0.52 4.34 13.82
N TRP A 117 -0.08 3.28 13.14
CA TRP A 117 1.05 2.47 13.60
C TRP A 117 2.38 3.21 13.50
N VAL A 118 2.59 3.94 12.40
CA VAL A 118 3.84 4.66 12.13
C VAL A 118 3.93 5.95 12.94
N GLY A 119 2.83 6.72 13.04
CA GLY A 119 2.79 7.99 13.77
C GLY A 119 3.06 7.89 15.26
N LYS A 120 3.06 6.68 15.84
CA LYS A 120 3.41 6.43 17.25
C LYS A 120 4.91 6.29 17.49
N GLN A 121 5.73 6.29 16.44
CA GLN A 121 7.16 6.04 16.55
C GLN A 121 7.92 7.37 16.63
N PRO A 122 8.84 7.52 17.61
CA PRO A 122 9.68 8.69 17.64
C PRO A 122 10.59 8.72 16.40
N PRO A 123 10.95 9.93 15.91
CA PRO A 123 11.95 10.05 14.86
C PRO A 123 13.30 9.53 15.36
N ALA A 124 14.13 9.04 14.43
CA ALA A 124 15.49 8.60 14.74
C ALA A 124 16.33 9.75 15.29
N ASP A 125 17.14 9.48 16.31
CA ASP A 125 18.06 10.46 16.89
C ASP A 125 19.33 10.63 16.04
N ALA A 126 20.11 11.67 16.32
CA ALA A 126 21.32 11.97 15.55
C ALA A 126 22.35 10.81 15.56
N ALA A 127 22.47 10.08 16.67
CA ALA A 127 23.42 8.98 16.77
C ALA A 127 22.94 7.74 15.98
N GLU A 128 21.63 7.52 15.87
CA GLU A 128 21.04 6.52 14.99
C GLU A 128 21.24 6.86 13.51
N LEU A 129 21.03 8.13 13.13
CA LEU A 129 21.28 8.60 11.77
C LEU A 129 22.74 8.41 11.37
N ASP A 130 23.68 8.83 12.23
CA ASP A 130 25.12 8.72 11.95
C ASP A 130 25.56 7.25 11.85
N ARG A 131 25.03 6.37 12.71
CA ARG A 131 25.25 4.92 12.62
C ARG A 131 24.70 4.34 11.32
N PHE A 132 23.50 4.75 10.90
CA PHE A 132 22.90 4.28 9.65
C PHE A 132 23.73 4.70 8.43
N VAL A 133 24.22 5.94 8.41
CA VAL A 133 25.12 6.43 7.36
C VAL A 133 26.39 5.60 7.30
N ALA A 134 27.06 5.39 8.44
CA ALA A 134 28.29 4.62 8.51
C ALA A 134 28.10 3.13 8.13
N ALA A 135 26.95 2.55 8.48
CA ALA A 135 26.65 1.15 8.16
C ALA A 135 26.29 0.91 6.69
N ASN A 136 25.86 1.96 5.96
CA ASN A 136 25.40 1.86 4.58
C ASN A 136 26.23 2.73 3.62
N PRO A 137 27.56 2.55 3.53
CA PRO A 137 28.39 3.40 2.69
C PRO A 137 27.96 3.36 1.22
N GLN A 138 27.43 2.24 0.72
CA GLN A 138 26.90 2.09 -0.64
C GLN A 138 25.70 3.00 -0.96
N MET A 139 25.02 3.52 0.07
CA MET A 139 23.91 4.46 -0.07
C MET A 139 24.38 5.92 0.00
N PHE A 140 25.56 6.17 0.56
CA PHE A 140 26.07 7.50 0.87
C PHE A 140 27.44 7.76 0.21
N ALA A 141 28.53 7.63 0.96
CA ALA A 141 29.88 7.99 0.51
C ALA A 141 30.39 7.15 -0.66
N ASN A 142 29.94 5.89 -0.75
CA ASN A 142 30.28 4.95 -1.82
C ASN A 142 29.08 4.70 -2.72
N ARG A 143 28.13 5.65 -2.84
CA ARG A 143 27.02 5.52 -3.79
C ARG A 143 27.51 5.58 -5.22
N ARG A 144 26.97 4.68 -6.05
CA ARG A 144 27.35 4.53 -7.46
C ARG A 144 26.12 4.25 -8.30
N VAL A 145 26.15 4.71 -9.53
CA VAL A 145 25.20 4.33 -10.58
C VAL A 145 25.91 3.34 -11.50
N LEU A 146 25.42 2.11 -11.50
CA LEU A 146 25.90 1.01 -12.33
C LEU A 146 25.12 0.98 -13.63
N VAL A 147 25.80 1.05 -14.76
CA VAL A 147 25.18 0.82 -16.08
C VAL A 147 25.39 -0.64 -16.44
N LEU A 148 24.30 -1.29 -16.84
CA LEU A 148 24.23 -2.72 -17.03
C LEU A 148 23.90 -3.04 -18.49
N ASP A 149 24.54 -4.07 -19.02
CA ASP A 149 23.98 -4.85 -20.11
C ASP A 149 23.24 -6.03 -19.47
N GLN A 150 21.95 -6.15 -19.77
CA GLN A 150 21.05 -7.09 -19.12
C GLN A 150 20.31 -7.97 -20.11
N ILE A 151 20.17 -9.24 -19.76
CA ILE A 151 19.30 -10.20 -20.40
C ILE A 151 18.17 -10.51 -19.42
N VAL A 152 16.94 -10.36 -19.88
CA VAL A 152 15.74 -10.69 -19.12
C VAL A 152 15.08 -11.90 -19.78
N THR A 153 14.79 -12.92 -18.99
CA THR A 153 14.12 -14.15 -19.43
C THR A 153 13.06 -14.56 -18.40
N PRO A 154 11.95 -15.19 -18.80
CA PRO A 154 11.06 -15.84 -17.85
C PRO A 154 11.83 -16.82 -16.96
N ALA A 155 11.54 -16.84 -15.66
CA ALA A 155 12.13 -17.77 -14.71
C ALA A 155 11.57 -19.18 -14.86
N ALA A 156 10.36 -19.31 -15.42
CA ALA A 156 9.74 -20.59 -15.67
C ALA A 156 10.59 -21.44 -16.64
N GLY A 157 11.05 -22.59 -16.17
CA GLY A 157 11.83 -23.53 -16.98
C GLY A 157 13.32 -23.22 -17.11
N VAL A 158 13.81 -22.12 -16.52
CA VAL A 158 15.24 -21.77 -16.53
C VAL A 158 15.84 -22.06 -15.16
N ASP A 159 16.80 -22.98 -15.10
CA ASP A 159 17.59 -23.18 -13.88
C ASP A 159 18.61 -22.04 -13.72
N ALA A 160 18.36 -21.15 -12.75
CA ALA A 160 19.26 -20.05 -12.45
C ALA A 160 20.67 -20.52 -12.06
N LYS A 161 20.81 -21.68 -11.41
CA LYS A 161 22.12 -22.22 -11.02
C LYS A 161 22.94 -22.70 -12.21
N ALA A 162 22.28 -23.11 -13.28
CA ALA A 162 22.95 -23.48 -14.53
C ALA A 162 23.52 -22.25 -15.27
N LEU A 163 23.07 -21.03 -14.94
CA LEU A 163 23.58 -19.79 -15.50
C LEU A 163 24.77 -19.23 -14.71
N GLU A 164 24.88 -19.53 -13.41
CA GLU A 164 25.99 -19.09 -12.55
C GLU A 164 27.41 -19.41 -13.09
N PRO A 165 27.70 -20.58 -13.69
CA PRO A 165 29.03 -20.87 -14.22
C PRO A 165 29.31 -20.24 -15.60
N LEU A 166 28.37 -19.47 -16.17
CA LEU A 166 28.54 -18.85 -17.49
C LEU A 166 29.12 -17.44 -17.37
N ASP A 167 30.43 -17.32 -17.60
CA ASP A 167 31.19 -16.08 -17.36
C ASP A 167 31.00 -14.97 -18.41
N THR A 168 30.17 -15.18 -19.44
CA THR A 168 29.94 -14.17 -20.49
C THR A 168 28.46 -14.07 -20.87
N MET A 169 28.03 -12.88 -21.25
CA MET A 169 26.67 -12.64 -21.73
C MET A 169 26.37 -13.47 -22.98
N GLU A 170 27.37 -13.68 -23.84
CA GLU A 170 27.26 -14.47 -25.07
C GLU A 170 27.05 -15.96 -24.77
N ALA A 171 27.73 -16.52 -23.77
CA ALA A 171 27.51 -17.89 -23.32
C ALA A 171 26.09 -18.06 -22.76
N ILE A 172 25.58 -17.07 -22.02
CA ILE A 172 24.20 -17.08 -21.50
C ILE A 172 23.19 -17.01 -22.64
N VAL A 173 23.40 -16.15 -23.64
CA VAL A 173 22.55 -16.10 -24.84
C VAL A 173 22.57 -17.44 -25.58
N ALA A 174 23.73 -18.07 -25.74
CA ALA A 174 23.85 -19.37 -26.39
C ALA A 174 23.07 -20.45 -25.61
N TYR A 175 23.24 -20.48 -24.28
CA TYR A 175 22.52 -21.40 -23.39
C TYR A 175 21.00 -21.28 -23.52
N LEU A 176 20.48 -20.04 -23.50
CA LEU A 176 19.05 -19.77 -23.62
C LEU A 176 18.50 -20.13 -25.00
N ARG A 177 19.24 -19.82 -26.08
CA ARG A 177 18.86 -20.17 -27.45
C ARG A 177 18.80 -21.67 -27.70
N GLU A 178 19.82 -22.41 -27.25
CA GLU A 178 19.89 -23.88 -27.39
C GLU A 178 18.66 -24.56 -26.78
N ARG A 179 18.14 -24.00 -25.69
CA ARG A 179 16.97 -24.51 -24.95
C ARG A 179 15.65 -23.86 -25.36
N ASN A 180 15.65 -23.02 -26.40
CA ASN A 180 14.47 -22.29 -26.89
C ASN A 180 13.78 -21.43 -25.82
N HIS A 181 14.54 -20.88 -24.87
CA HIS A 181 14.03 -19.91 -23.92
C HIS A 181 14.00 -18.51 -24.54
N GLY A 182 12.84 -17.84 -24.46
CA GLY A 182 12.69 -16.47 -24.92
C GLY A 182 13.42 -15.50 -23.99
N PHE A 183 14.12 -14.52 -24.56
CA PHE A 183 14.83 -13.51 -23.78
C PHE A 183 14.84 -12.16 -24.50
N GLN A 184 15.07 -11.10 -23.73
CA GLN A 184 15.28 -9.73 -24.23
C GLN A 184 16.61 -9.21 -23.69
N ARG A 185 17.47 -8.71 -24.58
CA ARG A 185 18.73 -8.02 -24.18
C ARG A 185 18.54 -6.53 -24.31
N GLY A 186 19.04 -5.77 -23.34
CA GLY A 186 18.98 -4.32 -23.36
C GLY A 186 19.89 -3.71 -22.30
N THR A 187 19.88 -2.39 -22.21
CA THR A 187 20.65 -1.67 -21.19
C THR A 187 19.79 -1.33 -19.99
N GLY A 188 20.36 -1.41 -18.79
CA GLY A 188 19.72 -1.02 -17.53
C GLY A 188 20.62 -0.10 -16.71
N GLN A 189 20.04 0.52 -15.69
CA GLN A 189 20.82 1.19 -14.65
C GLN A 189 20.31 0.77 -13.28
N ILE A 190 21.24 0.56 -12.36
CA ILE A 190 20.96 0.33 -10.94
C ILE A 190 21.73 1.36 -10.13
N ASP A 191 21.04 1.99 -9.19
CA ASP A 191 21.66 2.87 -8.20
C ASP A 191 21.87 2.08 -6.91
N THR A 192 23.09 2.09 -6.39
CA THR A 192 23.43 1.34 -5.17
C THR A 192 22.66 1.81 -3.93
N ILE A 193 22.06 2.99 -3.97
CA ILE A 193 21.11 3.46 -2.94
C ILE A 193 19.90 2.54 -2.76
N SER A 194 19.48 1.86 -3.83
CA SER A 194 18.33 0.98 -3.84
C SER A 194 18.67 -0.47 -3.46
N LEU A 195 19.97 -0.77 -3.31
CA LEU A 195 20.45 -2.11 -3.04
C LEU A 195 20.65 -2.35 -1.55
N PRO A 196 20.28 -3.54 -1.04
CA PRO A 196 20.80 -4.02 0.23
C PRO A 196 22.33 -4.04 0.21
N ARG A 197 22.96 -3.78 1.36
CA ARG A 197 24.42 -3.73 1.51
C ARG A 197 25.10 -4.97 0.93
N GLU A 198 24.64 -6.15 1.33
CA GLU A 198 25.18 -7.43 0.87
C GLU A 198 25.11 -7.58 -0.65
N ALA A 199 24.00 -7.17 -1.28
CA ALA A 199 23.88 -7.22 -2.73
C ALA A 199 24.85 -6.26 -3.43
N ALA A 200 25.02 -5.04 -2.88
CA ALA A 200 26.00 -4.08 -3.41
C ALA A 200 27.44 -4.58 -3.25
N ASP A 201 27.78 -5.15 -2.09
CA ASP A 201 29.10 -5.73 -1.80
C ASP A 201 29.40 -6.90 -2.75
N ASN A 202 28.43 -7.80 -2.95
CA ASN A 202 28.56 -8.93 -3.87
C ASN A 202 28.78 -8.48 -5.31
N ILE A 203 28.03 -7.48 -5.80
CA ILE A 203 28.23 -6.95 -7.16
C ILE A 203 29.60 -6.27 -7.29
N GLN A 204 30.07 -5.57 -6.26
CA GLN A 204 31.39 -4.93 -6.29
C GLN A 204 32.55 -5.94 -6.24
N ALA A 205 32.34 -7.11 -5.64
CA ALA A 205 33.34 -8.17 -5.57
C ALA A 205 33.49 -8.96 -6.88
N LEU A 206 32.55 -8.81 -7.83
CA LEU A 206 32.64 -9.48 -9.14
C LEU A 206 33.80 -8.93 -9.96
N ALA A 207 34.48 -9.82 -10.68
CA ALA A 207 35.47 -9.40 -11.66
C ALA A 207 34.78 -8.63 -12.81
N PRO A 208 35.44 -7.61 -13.39
CA PRO A 208 34.89 -6.89 -14.53
C PRO A 208 34.47 -7.84 -15.66
N GLY A 209 33.25 -7.67 -16.17
CA GLY A 209 32.72 -8.50 -17.25
C GLY A 209 32.02 -9.79 -16.82
N VAL A 210 32.05 -10.15 -15.53
CA VAL A 210 31.34 -11.33 -15.02
C VAL A 210 29.84 -11.03 -14.84
N PRO A 211 28.93 -11.79 -15.50
CA PRO A 211 27.51 -11.65 -15.30
C PRO A 211 27.08 -12.13 -13.91
N PHE A 212 26.02 -11.54 -13.38
CA PHE A 212 25.34 -12.01 -12.17
C PHE A 212 23.85 -12.19 -12.44
N VAL A 213 23.25 -13.14 -11.74
CA VAL A 213 21.84 -13.52 -11.92
C VAL A 213 21.03 -13.05 -10.72
N THR A 214 19.91 -12.40 -10.98
CA THR A 214 18.93 -11.99 -9.97
C THR A 214 17.53 -12.42 -10.37
N SER A 215 16.68 -12.69 -9.37
CA SER A 215 15.27 -13.00 -9.61
C SER A 215 14.41 -11.76 -9.36
N ARG A 216 13.52 -11.45 -10.30
CA ARG A 216 12.53 -10.37 -10.17
C ARG A 216 11.15 -10.94 -10.53
N GLY A 217 10.40 -11.34 -9.49
CA GLY A 217 9.09 -11.96 -9.68
C GLY A 217 9.18 -13.25 -10.49
N ASP A 218 8.52 -13.27 -11.64
CA ASP A 218 8.48 -14.39 -12.58
C ASP A 218 9.61 -14.35 -13.63
N GLN A 219 10.58 -13.44 -13.48
CA GLN A 219 11.69 -13.26 -14.41
C GLN A 219 13.04 -13.45 -13.74
N LEU A 220 14.01 -13.94 -14.52
CA LEU A 220 15.42 -13.86 -14.22
C LEU A 220 16.03 -12.68 -14.99
N VAL A 221 16.80 -11.89 -14.27
CA VAL A 221 17.59 -10.79 -14.82
C VAL A 221 19.06 -11.17 -14.65
N ILE A 222 19.71 -11.40 -15.78
CA ILE A 222 21.14 -11.60 -15.87
C ILE A 222 21.73 -10.25 -16.27
N ALA A 223 22.70 -9.75 -15.53
CA ALA A 223 23.32 -8.47 -15.83
C ALA A 223 24.84 -8.53 -15.69
N VAL A 224 25.53 -7.75 -16.51
CA VAL A 224 26.95 -7.46 -16.35
C VAL A 224 27.14 -5.96 -16.20
N VAL A 225 28.03 -5.54 -15.29
CA VAL A 225 28.35 -4.13 -15.12
C VAL A 225 29.25 -3.68 -16.27
N THR A 226 28.78 -2.71 -17.04
CA THR A 226 29.50 -2.13 -18.19
C THR A 226 30.12 -0.78 -17.85
N GLU A 227 29.48 0.00 -16.98
CA GLU A 227 29.99 1.27 -16.48
C GLU A 227 29.70 1.39 -14.98
N ASN A 228 30.62 2.00 -14.25
CA ASN A 228 30.49 2.19 -12.82
C ASN A 228 30.78 3.64 -12.42
N ARG A 229 29.72 4.44 -12.28
CA ARG A 229 29.81 5.89 -12.03
C ARG A 229 29.69 6.22 -10.54
N PRO A 230 30.74 6.77 -9.89
CA PRO A 230 30.61 7.31 -8.54
C PRO A 230 29.61 8.47 -8.51
N GLN A 231 28.68 8.44 -7.55
CA GLN A 231 27.72 9.52 -7.30
C GLN A 231 27.45 9.64 -5.79
N PRO A 232 28.47 10.00 -5.00
CA PRO A 232 28.35 10.06 -3.55
C PRO A 232 27.32 11.10 -3.11
N VAL A 233 26.65 10.83 -1.99
CA VAL A 233 25.75 11.81 -1.35
C VAL A 233 26.59 12.83 -0.56
N PRO A 234 26.41 14.15 -0.78
CA PRO A 234 27.13 15.17 -0.02
C PRO A 234 26.88 15.06 1.49
N PRO A 235 27.89 15.25 2.36
CA PRO A 235 27.75 15.07 3.82
C PRO A 235 26.57 15.82 4.46
N GLU A 236 26.29 17.03 3.98
CA GLU A 236 25.18 17.88 4.42
C GLU A 236 23.79 17.31 4.11
N GLU A 237 23.68 16.43 3.10
CA GLU A 237 22.42 15.78 2.70
C GLU A 237 22.24 14.38 3.32
N GLN A 238 23.33 13.75 3.78
CA GLN A 238 23.32 12.35 4.23
C GLN A 238 22.33 12.11 5.37
N ARG A 239 22.27 13.00 6.37
CA ARG A 239 21.35 12.84 7.52
C ARG A 239 19.88 12.94 7.11
N ALA A 240 19.54 13.88 6.22
CA ALA A 240 18.17 14.03 5.75
C ALA A 240 17.71 12.81 4.94
N LEU A 241 18.62 12.25 4.13
CA LEU A 241 18.36 11.03 3.37
C LEU A 241 18.28 9.80 4.29
N ALA A 242 19.17 9.68 5.27
CA ALA A 242 19.15 8.62 6.28
C ALA A 242 17.85 8.62 7.09
N ALA A 243 17.36 9.81 7.49
CA ALA A 243 16.10 9.94 8.22
C ALA A 243 14.92 9.40 7.41
N LYS A 244 14.82 9.75 6.12
CA LYS A 244 13.79 9.22 5.21
C LYS A 244 13.89 7.71 5.04
N ALA A 245 15.11 7.19 4.85
CA ALA A 245 15.35 5.76 4.67
C ALA A 245 14.99 4.96 5.92
N LEU A 246 15.41 5.42 7.09
CA LEU A 246 15.08 4.80 8.38
C LEU A 246 13.58 4.85 8.66
N GLN A 247 12.93 5.97 8.40
CA GLN A 247 11.47 6.08 8.54
C GLN A 247 10.75 5.06 7.65
N GLN A 248 11.15 4.93 6.39
CA GLN A 248 10.58 3.95 5.47
C GLN A 248 10.84 2.51 5.91
N GLN A 249 12.07 2.19 6.32
CA GLN A 249 12.45 0.87 6.82
C GLN A 249 11.65 0.50 8.08
N GLN A 250 11.53 1.43 9.02
CA GLN A 250 10.81 1.23 10.26
C GLN A 250 9.30 1.07 10.01
N MET A 251 8.73 1.85 9.09
CA MET A 251 7.35 1.65 8.62
C MET A 251 7.13 0.24 8.08
N GLN A 252 7.97 -0.19 7.12
CA GLN A 252 7.85 -1.53 6.52
C GLN A 252 7.96 -2.65 7.58
N LYS A 253 8.96 -2.54 8.46
CA LYS A 253 9.17 -3.49 9.57
C LYS A 253 7.96 -3.55 10.49
N THR A 254 7.42 -2.39 10.87
CA THR A 254 6.27 -2.31 11.79
C THR A 254 5.03 -2.93 11.17
N VAL A 255 4.73 -2.58 9.91
CA VAL A 255 3.58 -3.15 9.19
C VAL A 255 3.74 -4.67 9.05
N ALA A 256 4.91 -5.14 8.62
CA ALA A 256 5.17 -6.57 8.46
C ALA A 256 5.01 -7.35 9.78
N GLN A 257 5.58 -6.84 10.87
CA GLN A 257 5.47 -7.47 12.19
C GLN A 257 4.03 -7.48 12.71
N ARG A 258 3.31 -6.35 12.61
CA ARG A 258 1.91 -6.26 13.05
C ARG A 258 1.02 -7.18 12.24
N LEU A 259 1.21 -7.23 10.92
CA LEU A 259 0.46 -8.12 10.03
C LEU A 259 0.74 -9.59 10.36
N GLU A 260 1.99 -9.97 10.61
CA GLU A 260 2.31 -11.34 10.96
C GLU A 260 1.67 -11.76 12.30
N THR A 261 1.71 -10.90 13.31
CA THR A 261 0.99 -11.13 14.58
C THR A 261 -0.51 -11.32 14.36
N LEU A 262 -1.14 -10.49 13.52
CA LEU A 262 -2.57 -10.63 13.19
C LEU A 262 -2.84 -11.96 12.47
N ARG A 263 -1.97 -12.38 11.55
CA ARG A 263 -2.13 -13.65 10.83
C ARG A 263 -2.00 -14.87 11.75
N VAL A 264 -1.04 -14.86 12.68
CA VAL A 264 -0.87 -15.94 13.66
C VAL A 264 -2.03 -15.98 14.65
N GLY A 265 -2.54 -14.82 15.06
CA GLY A 265 -3.64 -14.70 16.01
C GLY A 265 -5.04 -14.89 15.41
N THR A 266 -5.17 -15.03 14.09
CA THR A 266 -6.47 -15.11 13.41
C THR A 266 -6.60 -16.43 12.68
N LYS A 267 -7.76 -17.10 12.84
CA LYS A 267 -8.09 -18.29 12.06
C LYS A 267 -8.33 -17.89 10.60
N ILE A 268 -7.50 -18.39 9.68
CA ILE A 268 -7.64 -18.16 8.24
C ILE A 268 -7.91 -19.49 7.55
N GLU A 269 -9.05 -19.59 6.88
CA GLU A 269 -9.45 -20.76 6.10
C GLU A 269 -9.45 -20.41 4.61
N TYR A 270 -8.87 -21.30 3.80
CA TYR A 270 -8.84 -21.16 2.34
C TYR A 270 -9.66 -22.27 1.71
N GLN A 271 -10.45 -21.92 0.70
CA GLN A 271 -11.07 -22.91 -0.17
C GLN A 271 -9.99 -23.55 -1.07
N GLN A 272 -10.29 -24.75 -1.59
CA GLN A 272 -9.38 -25.48 -2.48
C GLN A 272 -8.98 -24.61 -3.68
N GLY A 273 -7.67 -24.50 -3.94
CA GLY A 273 -7.13 -23.71 -5.05
C GLY A 273 -6.95 -22.21 -4.76
N PHE A 274 -7.36 -21.71 -3.59
CA PHE A 274 -7.26 -20.28 -3.23
C PHE A 274 -6.20 -19.98 -2.16
N ALA A 275 -5.52 -21.01 -1.63
CA ALA A 275 -4.42 -20.80 -0.71
C ALA A 275 -3.25 -20.14 -1.44
N PRO A 276 -2.64 -19.06 -0.89
CA PRO A 276 -1.50 -18.43 -1.51
C PRO A 276 -0.31 -19.40 -1.51
N ALA A 277 0.55 -19.29 -2.54
CA ALA A 277 1.84 -19.98 -2.54
C ALA A 277 2.59 -19.64 -1.23
N ALA A 278 3.29 -20.63 -0.67
CA ALA A 278 4.05 -20.43 0.55
C ALA A 278 5.01 -19.25 0.36
N ARG A 279 4.89 -18.21 1.21
CA ARG A 279 5.84 -17.10 1.22
C ARG A 279 7.23 -17.67 1.49
N PRO A 280 8.25 -17.41 0.66
CA PRO A 280 9.61 -17.74 1.04
C PRO A 280 9.92 -17.02 2.36
N ALA A 281 10.42 -17.77 3.34
CA ALA A 281 10.78 -17.23 4.65
C ALA A 281 11.89 -16.19 4.45
N GLY A 282 11.66 -14.96 4.93
CA GLY A 282 12.63 -13.87 5.14
C GLY A 282 13.78 -13.75 4.14
N ARG A 283 13.72 -12.73 3.27
CA ARG A 283 14.94 -12.03 2.81
C ARG A 283 14.88 -10.61 3.33
#